data_AF-A0A1Y5MRT9-F1
#
_entry.id   AF-A0A1Y5MRT9-F1
#
_cell.length_a   1.000
_cell.length_b   1.000
_cell.length_c   1.000
_cell.angle_alpha   90.00
_cell.angle_beta   90.00
_cell.angle_gamma   90.00
#
_symmetry.space_group_name_H-M   'P 1'
#
loop_
_entity.id
_entity.type
_entity.pdbx_description
1 polymer ?
#
loop_
_entity_poly.entity_id
_entity_poly.type
_entity_poly.pdbx_seq_one_letter_code
_entity_poly.pdbx_strand_id
1 'polypeptide(L)' 'MIDLIGNVKSGGVAEQIQIKTNKTLKRFCRENNLSYGSILNGYFSKKAKNTFKKVGIKVA' A
#
# COMPACT_ATOMS: atom_id res chain seq x y z
N MET A 1 -2.82 0.43 -21.00
CA MET A 1 -1.89 -0.20 -20.04
C MET A 1 -2.67 -0.39 -18.75
N ILE A 2 -3.28 -1.57 -18.58
CA ILE A 2 -4.02 -1.92 -17.36
C ILE A 2 -2.95 -2.46 -16.43
N ASP A 3 -2.60 -1.72 -15.37
CA ASP A 3 -1.76 -2.22 -14.28
C ASP A 3 -2.46 -3.48 -13.75
N LEU A 4 -2.04 -4.66 -14.23
CA LEU A 4 -2.52 -5.94 -13.74
C LEU A 4 -2.24 -5.96 -12.24
N ILE A 5 -3.33 -5.88 -11.47
CA ILE A 5 -3.38 -5.98 -10.02
C ILE A 5 -3.06 -7.45 -9.71
N GLY A 6 -1.79 -7.80 -9.84
CA GLY A 6 -1.29 -9.13 -9.56
C GLY A 6 -1.54 -9.44 -8.10
N ASN A 7 -2.47 -10.37 -7.85
CA ASN A 7 -2.49 -11.19 -6.65
C ASN A 7 -2.42 -10.41 -5.32
N VAL A 8 -3.14 -9.30 -5.22
CA VAL A 8 -3.30 -8.63 -3.93
C VAL A 8 -4.29 -9.46 -3.12
N LYS A 9 -3.82 -10.10 -2.04
CA LYS A 9 -4.72 -10.79 -1.10
C LYS A 9 -5.85 -9.83 -0.69
N SER A 10 -7.11 -10.22 -0.91
CA SER A 10 -8.28 -9.46 -0.47
C SER A 10 -8.20 -9.17 1.03
N GLY A 11 -8.54 -7.94 1.42
CA GLY A 11 -8.37 -7.42 2.79
C GLY A 11 -6.95 -6.90 3.11
N GLY A 12 -5.99 -7.07 2.21
CA GLY A 12 -4.63 -6.60 2.36
C GLY A 12 -4.47 -5.08 2.21
N VAL A 13 -3.32 -4.57 2.64
CA VAL A 13 -2.99 -3.13 2.61
C VAL A 13 -3.06 -2.54 1.21
N ALA A 14 -2.68 -3.30 0.18
CA ALA A 14 -2.76 -2.85 -1.21
C ALA A 14 -4.20 -2.57 -1.67
N GLU A 15 -5.17 -3.39 -1.26
CA GLU A 15 -6.59 -3.17 -1.56
C GLU A 15 -7.10 -1.93 -0.81
N GLN A 16 -6.74 -1.78 0.47
CA GLN A 16 -7.11 -0.59 1.23
C GLN A 16 -6.52 0.70 0.65
N ILE A 17 -5.27 0.68 0.18
CA ILE A 17 -4.65 1.82 -0.52
C ILE A 17 -5.40 2.14 -1.80
N GLN A 18 -5.79 1.13 -2.56
CA GLN A 18 -6.53 1.35 -3.80
C GLN A 18 -7.91 1.95 -3.53
N ILE A 19 -8.67 1.40 -2.57
CA ILE A 19 -9.99 1.91 -2.22
C ILE A 19 -9.90 3.35 -1.68
N LYS A 20 -8.93 3.64 -0.81
CA LYS A 20 -8.83 4.95 -0.15
C LYS A 20 -8.16 6.04 -0.99
N THR A 21 -7.23 5.65 -1.86
CA THR A 21 -6.39 6.60 -2.59
C THR A 21 -6.58 6.54 -4.09
N ASN A 22 -7.39 5.60 -4.61
CA ASN A 22 -7.56 5.32 -6.05
C ASN A 22 -6.23 5.08 -6.78
N LYS A 23 -5.22 4.58 -6.06
CA LYS A 23 -3.85 4.39 -6.54
C LYS A 23 -3.42 2.95 -6.31
N THR A 24 -2.60 2.43 -7.23
CA THR A 24 -1.94 1.14 -7.01
C THR A 24 -0.93 1.25 -5.86
N LEU A 25 -0.73 0.16 -5.11
CA LEU A 25 0.28 0.10 -4.04
C LEU A 25 1.65 0.55 -4.54
N LYS A 26 2.05 0.16 -5.75
CA LYS A 26 3.34 0.53 -6.35
C LYS A 26 3.47 2.05 -6.53
N ARG A 27 2.42 2.70 -7.04
CA ARG A 27 2.39 4.16 -7.23
C ARG A 27 2.37 4.89 -5.90
N PHE A 28 1.55 4.43 -4.96
CA PHE A 28 1.50 4.96 -3.60
C PHE A 28 2.86 4.88 -2.89
N CYS A 29 3.54 3.74 -2.99
CA CYS A 29 4.87 3.55 -2.42
C CYS A 29 5.89 4.49 -3.06
N ARG A 30 5.84 4.67 -4.38
CA ARG A 30 6.74 5.58 -5.10
C ARG A 30 6.54 7.04 -4.68
N GLU A 31 5.30 7.51 -4.58
CA GLU A 31 4.99 8.88 -4.14
C GLU A 31 5.38 9.14 -2.68
N ASN A 32 5.24 8.13 -1.82
CA ASN A 32 5.52 8.27 -0.39
C ASN A 32 6.96 7.87 0.00
N ASN A 33 7.82 7.56 -0.98
CA ASN A 33 9.17 7.04 -0.76
C ASN A 33 9.15 5.85 0.23
N LEU A 34 8.36 4.83 -0.10
CA LEU A 34 8.21 3.57 0.64
C LEU A 34 8.69 2.39 -0.21
N SER A 35 9.22 1.36 0.43
CA SER A 35 9.61 0.13 -0.25
C SER A 35 8.40 -0.75 -0.54
N TYR A 36 8.06 -0.86 -1.83
CA TYR A 36 7.02 -1.76 -2.32
C TYR A 36 7.25 -3.21 -1.88
N GLY A 37 8.48 -3.72 -2.04
CA GLY A 37 8.83 -5.10 -1.67
C GLY A 37 8.67 -5.39 -0.17
N SER A 38 9.06 -4.45 0.70
CA SER A 38 8.87 -4.61 2.15
C SER A 38 7.39 -4.69 2.52
N ILE A 39 6.57 -3.80 1.94
CA ILE A 39 5.12 -3.77 2.18
C ILE A 39 4.43 -5.02 1.63
N LEU A 40 4.86 -5.52 0.47
CA LEU A 40 4.32 -6.73 -0.13
C LEU A 40 4.62 -7.98 0.72
N ASN A 41 5.77 -7.99 1.40
CA ASN A 41 6.13 -9.02 2.38
C ASN A 41 5.51 -8.79 3.78
N GLY A 42 4.61 -7.80 3.94
CA GLY A 42 3.97 -7.49 5.22
C GLY A 42 4.86 -6.72 6.21
N TYR A 43 6.01 -6.24 5.78
CA TYR A 43 6.95 -5.49 6.61
C TYR A 43 6.67 -3.98 6.51
N PHE A 44 6.12 -3.41 7.58
CA PHE A 44 5.74 -2.01 7.64
C PHE A 44 6.70 -1.21 8.52
N SER A 45 7.53 -0.38 7.89
CA SER A 45 8.36 0.58 8.62
C SER A 45 7.51 1.62 9.36
N LYS A 46 8.08 2.28 10.38
CA LYS A 46 7.41 3.35 11.14
C LYS A 46 6.87 4.46 10.22
N LYS A 47 7.62 4.78 9.15
CA LYS A 47 7.20 5.72 8.09
C LYS A 47 5.99 5.19 7.33
N ALA A 48 6.01 3.93 6.88
CA ALA A 48 4.90 3.32 6.18
C ALA A 48 3.63 3.31 7.03
N LYS A 49 3.71 2.86 8.30
CA LYS A 49 2.59 2.89 9.25
C LYS A 49 2.01 4.30 9.42
N ASN A 50 2.86 5.32 9.50
CA ASN A 50 2.41 6.71 9.63
C ASN A 50 1.74 7.22 8.35
N THR A 51 2.28 6.88 7.18
CA THR A 51 1.67 7.21 5.89
C THR A 51 0.31 6.52 5.74
N PHE A 52 0.21 5.23 6.06
CA PHE A 52 -1.06 4.50 6.06
C PHE A 52 -2.07 5.12 7.01
N LYS A 53 -1.65 5.50 8.23
CA LYS A 53 -2.52 6.21 9.18
C LYS A 53 -3.06 7.53 8.62
N LYS A 54 -2.24 8.30 7.89
CA LYS A 54 -2.68 9.56 7.24
C LYS A 54 -3.78 9.35 6.20
N VAL A 55 -3.70 8.24 5.44
CA VAL A 55 -4.75 7.88 4.48
C VAL A 55 -5.86 7.02 5.10
N GLY A 56 -5.85 6.82 6.43
CA GLY A 56 -6.88 6.10 7.17
C GLY A 56 -6.82 4.57 7.02
N ILE A 57 -5.66 4.01 6.68
CA ILE A 57 -5.41 2.57 6.55
C ILE A 57 -4.84 2.08 7.89
N LYS A 58 -5.53 1.13 8.53
CA LYS A 58 -5.06 0.50 9.75
C LYS A 58 -4.33 -0.79 9.40
N VAL A 59 -3.01 -0.74 9.56
CA VAL A 59 -2.14 -1.92 9.57
C VAL A 59 -1.91 -2.34 11.02
N ALA A 60 -2.10 -3.64 11.31
CA ALA A 60 -1.76 -4.24 12.59
C ALA A 60 -0.24 -4.20 12.85
#